data_AF-H0EQE5-F1
#
_entry.id   AF-H0EQE5-F1
#
_cell.length_a   1.000
_cell.length_b   1.000
_cell.length_c   1.000
_cell.angle_alpha   90.00
_cell.angle_beta   90.00
_cell.angle_gamma   90.00
#
_symmetry.space_group_name_H-M   'P 1'
#
loop_
_entity.id
_entity.type
_entity.pdbx_description
1 polymer ?
#
loop_
_entity_poly.entity_id
_entity_poly.type
_entity_poly.pdbx_seq_one_letter_code
_entity_poly.pdbx_strand_id
1 'polypeptide(L)'
;MITSRPSSPGIIRPRMHVNNELVATSRGPVTDVCALRMEELFGCWQEARRADKISARLLVIRTELDEHYEHISAVLKEVECSSRLLRDLYDLFPIYRSRVPMVLYYLQIILPTMCKTMRDMTIYIENDALTIKDQWVVMNNRLSAQGGMTLAQRFLMYCEALVQTVRLLSRSPLYDPTSLELLRVRHMRLRKLQGLPALIPYGIVEQPLGQIVRHGAPPQPNQEQLELEMFWAADGGASVGDSSGVKGPVQTTFMSVTI
;
A
#
# COMPACT_ATOMS: atom_id res chain seq x y z
N MET A 1 8.77 -87.62 36.83
CA MET A 1 9.56 -88.64 36.10
C MET A 1 10.37 -87.95 35.01
N ILE A 2 11.51 -88.52 34.65
CA ILE A 2 12.56 -87.98 33.75
C ILE A 2 12.11 -88.25 32.29
N THR A 3 12.09 -87.29 31.34
CA THR A 3 13.11 -86.96 30.30
C THR A 3 12.58 -85.77 29.44
N SER A 4 13.30 -85.06 28.55
CA SER A 4 14.74 -84.75 28.35
C SER A 4 14.90 -83.55 27.38
N ARG A 5 16.12 -82.99 27.25
CA ARG A 5 16.59 -82.10 26.14
C ARG A 5 17.45 -82.93 25.14
N PRO A 6 17.97 -82.42 23.99
CA PRO A 6 18.15 -81.04 23.50
C PRO A 6 17.43 -80.80 22.13
N SER A 7 17.80 -79.95 21.16
CA SER A 7 18.99 -79.08 20.87
C SER A 7 18.68 -77.95 19.86
N SER A 8 19.60 -76.97 19.75
CA SER A 8 19.82 -76.10 18.57
C SER A 8 21.27 -76.36 18.08
N PRO A 9 21.64 -76.12 16.79
CA PRO A 9 21.95 -74.75 16.35
C PRO A 9 21.76 -74.41 14.85
N GLY A 10 21.62 -73.10 14.57
CA GLY A 10 22.25 -72.42 13.42
C GLY A 10 21.62 -72.52 12.01
N ILE A 11 21.43 -71.37 11.36
CA ILE A 11 22.11 -70.98 10.09
C ILE A 11 21.72 -69.54 9.69
N ILE A 12 22.73 -68.65 9.73
CA ILE A 12 23.07 -67.56 8.79
C ILE A 12 21.95 -66.68 8.18
N ARG A 13 22.02 -65.36 8.43
CA ARG A 13 21.31 -64.30 7.67
C ARG A 13 21.93 -64.08 6.27
N PRO A 14 21.12 -63.62 5.30
CA PRO A 14 21.54 -62.53 4.41
C PRO A 14 20.59 -61.31 4.47
N ARG A 15 20.83 -60.31 3.61
CA ARG A 15 20.56 -58.88 3.86
C ARG A 15 19.91 -58.15 2.67
N MET A 16 18.89 -57.33 2.98
CA MET A 16 18.36 -56.14 2.25
C MET A 16 17.59 -56.25 0.92
N HIS A 17 16.40 -55.61 0.95
CA HIS A 17 15.64 -54.95 -0.15
C HIS A 17 15.07 -55.86 -1.28
N VAL A 18 13.96 -55.55 -1.96
CA VAL A 18 13.34 -54.25 -2.34
C VAL A 18 11.79 -54.27 -2.21
N ASN A 19 11.23 -53.09 -1.93
CA ASN A 19 9.85 -52.56 -2.07
C ASN A 19 8.69 -53.46 -2.57
N ASN A 20 7.50 -53.29 -1.95
CA ASN A 20 6.30 -52.98 -2.73
C ASN A 20 5.35 -52.04 -1.94
N GLU A 21 4.62 -51.20 -2.65
CA GLU A 21 3.70 -50.18 -2.11
C GLU A 21 2.32 -50.79 -1.77
N LEU A 22 1.56 -50.17 -0.86
CA LEU A 22 0.18 -49.69 -1.14
C LEU A 22 -0.46 -48.93 0.05
N VAL A 23 -1.01 -47.74 -0.27
CA VAL A 23 -2.13 -47.03 0.40
C VAL A 23 -2.02 -46.74 1.91
N ALA A 24 -1.37 -45.62 2.25
CA ALA A 24 -1.81 -44.78 3.36
C ALA A 24 -2.96 -43.87 2.87
N THR A 25 -4.16 -44.00 3.44
CA THR A 25 -5.33 -43.20 3.02
C THR A 25 -5.18 -41.74 3.43
N SER A 26 -5.24 -40.83 2.46
CA SER A 26 -5.04 -39.39 2.68
C SER A 26 -6.18 -38.76 3.48
N ARG A 27 -5.85 -38.22 4.66
CA ARG A 27 -6.58 -37.09 5.27
C ARG A 27 -5.65 -35.87 5.20
N GLY A 28 -5.82 -35.05 4.18
CA GLY A 28 -5.01 -33.86 3.96
C GLY A 28 -5.31 -32.73 4.96
N PRO A 29 -4.39 -31.77 5.12
CA PRO A 29 -4.60 -30.59 5.94
C PRO A 29 -5.52 -29.59 5.22
N VAL A 30 -6.84 -29.77 5.34
CA VAL A 30 -7.85 -28.81 4.82
C VAL A 30 -8.11 -27.68 5.83
N THR A 31 -7.45 -27.71 6.99
CA THR A 31 -7.71 -26.83 8.14
C THR A 31 -6.62 -25.78 8.40
N ASP A 32 -5.90 -25.29 7.38
CA ASP A 32 -5.21 -23.99 7.52
C ASP A 32 -4.96 -23.18 6.22
N VAL A 33 -6.02 -22.86 5.47
CA VAL A 33 -5.98 -21.75 4.49
C VAL A 33 -6.60 -20.47 5.09
N CYS A 34 -7.12 -20.57 6.32
CA CYS A 34 -7.85 -19.49 6.99
C CYS A 34 -7.04 -18.77 8.07
N ALA A 35 -6.13 -19.43 8.81
CA ALA A 35 -5.27 -18.72 9.77
C ALA A 35 -4.07 -18.08 9.05
N LEU A 36 -3.50 -18.76 8.04
CA LEU A 36 -2.50 -18.21 7.12
C LEU A 36 -2.91 -16.91 6.41
N ARG A 37 -4.21 -16.56 6.37
CA ARG A 37 -4.70 -15.27 5.87
C ARG A 37 -4.84 -14.18 6.94
N MET A 38 -4.96 -14.51 8.22
CA MET A 38 -5.13 -13.46 9.24
C MET A 38 -3.87 -12.60 9.41
N GLU A 39 -2.69 -13.17 9.14
CA GLU A 39 -1.42 -12.43 9.10
C GLU A 39 -1.39 -11.37 8.00
N GLU A 40 -2.01 -11.61 6.83
CA GLU A 40 -2.20 -10.58 5.79
C GLU A 40 -3.19 -9.48 6.24
N LEU A 41 -4.19 -9.81 7.06
CA LEU A 41 -5.19 -8.86 7.57
C LEU A 41 -4.62 -7.89 8.61
N PHE A 42 -3.51 -8.24 9.30
CA PHE A 42 -2.79 -7.28 10.16
C PHE A 42 -2.30 -6.05 9.39
N GLY A 43 -2.15 -6.14 8.06
CA GLY A 43 -1.79 -5.00 7.22
C GLY A 43 -2.75 -3.81 7.38
N CYS A 44 -4.06 -4.05 7.48
CA CYS A 44 -5.02 -2.97 7.71
C CYS A 44 -4.81 -2.29 9.07
N TRP A 45 -4.72 -3.07 10.15
CA TRP A 45 -4.56 -2.54 11.51
C TRP A 45 -3.20 -1.85 11.73
N GLN A 46 -2.12 -2.42 11.20
CA GLN A 46 -0.79 -1.83 11.28
C GLN A 46 -0.73 -0.48 10.58
N GLU A 47 -1.32 -0.39 9.38
CA GLU A 47 -1.32 0.84 8.60
C GLU A 47 -2.34 1.88 9.14
N ALA A 48 -3.42 1.46 9.81
CA ALA A 48 -4.27 2.36 10.59
C ALA A 48 -3.49 3.03 11.74
N ARG A 49 -2.68 2.26 12.49
CA ARG A 49 -1.80 2.80 13.55
C ARG A 49 -0.69 3.69 12.99
N ARG A 50 -0.24 3.46 11.75
CA ARG A 50 0.69 4.36 11.06
C ARG A 50 0.00 5.68 10.70
N ALA A 51 -1.21 5.61 10.17
CA ALA A 51 -2.02 6.78 9.85
C ALA A 51 -2.31 7.64 11.10
N ASP A 52 -2.57 7.06 12.28
CA ASP A 52 -2.71 7.80 13.55
C ASP A 52 -1.47 8.62 13.92
N LYS A 53 -0.28 8.01 13.80
CA LYS A 53 0.97 8.70 14.12
C LYS A 53 1.20 9.87 13.17
N ILE A 54 0.92 9.66 11.89
CA ILE A 54 1.04 10.67 10.85
C ILE A 54 0.03 11.80 11.08
N SER A 55 -1.25 11.49 11.34
CA SER A 55 -2.25 12.53 11.63
C SER A 55 -1.92 13.31 12.90
N ALA A 56 -1.43 12.66 13.96
CA ALA A 56 -0.97 13.35 15.17
C ALA A 56 0.19 14.33 14.88
N ARG A 57 1.19 13.95 14.06
CA ARG A 57 2.28 14.86 13.66
C ARG A 57 1.79 15.96 12.71
N LEU A 58 0.92 15.65 11.75
CA LEU A 58 0.29 16.64 10.86
C LEU A 58 -0.56 17.64 11.63
N LEU A 59 -1.21 17.23 12.72
CA LEU A 59 -1.97 18.12 13.58
C LEU A 59 -1.07 19.15 14.29
N VAL A 60 0.08 18.72 14.81
CA VAL A 60 1.10 19.63 15.38
C VAL A 60 1.63 20.58 14.30
N ILE A 61 1.99 20.06 13.13
CA ILE A 61 2.42 20.86 11.98
C ILE A 61 1.37 21.92 11.62
N ARG A 62 0.08 21.57 11.64
CA ARG A 62 -1.04 22.50 11.36
C ARG A 62 -1.24 23.56 12.44
N THR A 63 -0.95 23.27 13.71
CA THR A 63 -1.12 24.25 14.81
C THR A 63 0.04 25.24 14.93
N GLU A 64 1.20 24.90 14.39
CA GLU A 64 2.43 25.70 14.41
C GLU A 64 2.66 26.50 13.12
N LEU A 65 1.78 26.36 12.12
CA LEU A 65 1.83 27.04 10.83
C LEU A 65 0.60 27.92 10.60
N ASP A 66 0.83 29.09 9.99
CA ASP A 66 -0.22 30.09 9.72
C ASP A 66 -1.28 29.62 8.71
N GLU A 67 -2.37 30.39 8.59
CA GLU A 67 -3.50 30.12 7.69
C GLU A 67 -3.11 29.90 6.22
N HIS A 68 -1.97 30.44 5.77
CA HIS A 68 -1.40 30.23 4.43
C HIS A 68 -1.17 28.75 4.05
N TYR A 69 -1.23 27.82 5.00
CA TYR A 69 -1.06 26.38 4.78
C TYR A 69 -2.37 25.58 4.88
N GLU A 70 -3.52 26.13 4.47
CA GLU A 70 -4.85 25.47 4.51
C GLU A 70 -4.85 24.02 3.99
N HIS A 71 -4.02 23.73 2.99
CA HIS A 71 -3.86 22.43 2.35
C HIS A 71 -3.36 21.31 3.30
N ILE A 72 -2.80 21.65 4.48
CA ILE A 72 -2.53 20.67 5.56
C ILE A 72 -3.83 20.01 6.02
N SER A 73 -4.88 20.79 6.23
CA SER A 73 -6.17 20.29 6.74
C SER A 73 -6.81 19.26 5.81
N ALA A 74 -6.61 19.41 4.49
CA ALA A 74 -7.07 18.44 3.49
C ALA A 74 -6.32 17.10 3.62
N VAL A 75 -4.98 17.12 3.74
CA VAL A 75 -4.19 15.88 3.92
C VAL A 75 -4.51 15.24 5.27
N LEU A 76 -4.55 16.01 6.36
CA LEU A 76 -4.88 15.53 7.70
C LEU A 76 -6.23 14.81 7.73
N LYS A 77 -7.28 15.44 7.20
CA LYS A 77 -8.64 14.89 7.12
C LYS A 77 -8.67 13.51 6.44
N GLU A 78 -8.01 13.39 5.28
CA GLU A 78 -8.04 12.14 4.52
C GLU A 78 -7.10 11.07 5.11
N VAL A 79 -6.01 11.45 5.80
CA VAL A 79 -5.20 10.52 6.61
C VAL A 79 -6.04 9.94 7.75
N GLU A 80 -6.73 10.78 8.53
CA GLU A 80 -7.64 10.32 9.59
C GLU A 80 -8.80 9.46 9.06
N CYS A 81 -9.36 9.84 7.90
CA CYS A 81 -10.42 9.08 7.23
C CYS A 81 -9.92 7.66 6.87
N SER A 82 -8.73 7.58 6.28
CA SER A 82 -8.10 6.31 5.94
C SER A 82 -7.79 5.46 7.18
N SER A 83 -7.38 6.09 8.29
CA SER A 83 -7.15 5.42 9.58
C SER A 83 -8.44 4.76 10.10
N ARG A 84 -9.57 5.47 10.09
CA ARG A 84 -10.88 4.93 10.50
C ARG A 84 -11.30 3.76 9.62
N LEU A 85 -11.30 3.95 8.30
CA LEU A 85 -11.70 2.92 7.33
C LEU A 85 -10.85 1.64 7.41
N LEU A 86 -9.56 1.75 7.74
CA LEU A 86 -8.69 0.59 7.93
C LEU A 86 -9.01 -0.20 9.22
N ARG A 87 -9.45 0.46 10.30
CA ARG A 87 -9.99 -0.24 11.49
C ARG A 87 -11.33 -0.89 11.18
N ASP A 88 -12.24 -0.16 10.56
CA ASP A 88 -13.57 -0.67 10.18
C ASP A 88 -13.42 -1.95 9.33
N LEU A 89 -12.51 -1.96 8.35
CA LEU A 89 -12.19 -3.18 7.59
C LEU A 89 -11.67 -4.31 8.47
N TYR A 90 -10.72 -4.03 9.36
CA TYR A 90 -10.13 -5.02 10.25
C TYR A 90 -11.19 -5.67 11.17
N ASP A 91 -12.03 -4.86 11.80
CA ASP A 91 -13.08 -5.28 12.72
C ASP A 91 -14.21 -6.05 11.99
N LEU A 92 -14.42 -5.77 10.69
CA LEU A 92 -15.38 -6.50 9.85
C LEU A 92 -14.86 -7.86 9.34
N PHE A 93 -13.55 -8.11 9.29
CA PHE A 93 -13.03 -9.38 8.74
C PHE A 93 -13.48 -10.63 9.53
N PRO A 94 -13.49 -10.66 10.89
CA PRO A 94 -14.02 -11.79 11.65
C PRO A 94 -15.52 -12.03 11.44
N ILE A 95 -16.28 -10.97 11.18
CA ILE A 95 -17.73 -11.01 10.94
C ILE A 95 -18.03 -11.57 9.54
N TYR A 96 -17.22 -11.19 8.55
CA TYR A 96 -17.44 -11.51 7.14
C TYR A 96 -16.39 -12.45 6.53
N ARG A 97 -15.84 -13.38 7.32
CA ARG A 97 -14.75 -14.32 6.95
C ARG A 97 -14.89 -14.96 5.57
N SER A 98 -16.09 -15.42 5.19
CA SER A 98 -16.34 -16.05 3.89
C SER A 98 -16.21 -15.12 2.68
N ARG A 99 -16.24 -13.79 2.90
CA ARG A 99 -16.10 -12.73 1.88
C ARG A 99 -14.72 -12.06 1.89
N VAL A 100 -13.93 -12.24 2.95
CA VAL A 100 -12.54 -11.73 3.03
C VAL A 100 -11.69 -12.05 1.77
N PRO A 101 -11.75 -13.25 1.16
CA PRO A 101 -11.00 -13.54 -0.08
C PRO A 101 -11.31 -12.58 -1.24
N MET A 102 -12.53 -12.03 -1.32
CA MET A 102 -12.95 -11.11 -2.39
C MET A 102 -12.30 -9.73 -2.26
N VAL A 103 -12.05 -9.28 -1.03
CA VAL A 103 -11.42 -7.97 -0.77
C VAL A 103 -9.90 -8.03 -0.71
N LEU A 104 -9.30 -9.17 -0.35
CA LEU A 104 -7.84 -9.34 -0.32
C LEU A 104 -7.18 -8.98 -1.65
N TYR A 105 -7.80 -9.32 -2.78
CA TYR A 105 -7.33 -8.94 -4.13
C TYR A 105 -7.13 -7.41 -4.28
N TYR A 106 -8.09 -6.61 -3.82
CA TYR A 106 -8.00 -5.15 -3.87
C TYR A 106 -7.03 -4.61 -2.81
N LEU A 107 -7.03 -5.18 -1.61
CA LEU A 107 -6.14 -4.76 -0.52
C LEU A 107 -4.65 -5.00 -0.84
N GLN A 108 -4.30 -6.09 -1.54
CA GLN A 108 -2.93 -6.35 -2.04
C GLN A 108 -2.46 -5.32 -3.08
N ILE A 109 -3.38 -4.60 -3.73
CA ILE A 109 -3.08 -3.48 -4.62
C ILE A 109 -2.95 -2.17 -3.82
N ILE A 110 -3.94 -1.87 -2.98
CA ILE A 110 -4.08 -0.60 -2.25
C ILE A 110 -3.04 -0.46 -1.14
N LEU A 111 -2.97 -1.42 -0.21
CA LEU A 111 -2.18 -1.31 1.03
C LEU A 111 -0.69 -1.06 0.76
N PRO A 112 0.01 -1.73 -0.19
CA PRO A 112 1.43 -1.45 -0.43
C PRO A 112 1.69 -0.01 -0.91
N THR A 113 0.80 0.54 -1.76
CA THR A 113 0.93 1.92 -2.25
C THR A 113 0.70 2.95 -1.15
N MET A 114 -0.27 2.70 -0.28
CA MET A 114 -0.58 3.52 0.89
C MET A 114 0.53 3.45 1.94
N CYS A 115 1.01 2.24 2.24
CA CYS A 115 2.10 1.98 3.17
C CYS A 115 3.41 2.65 2.73
N LYS A 116 3.75 2.60 1.43
CA LYS A 116 4.90 3.33 0.87
C LYS A 116 4.74 4.84 1.08
N THR A 117 3.60 5.42 0.66
CA THR A 117 3.32 6.85 0.86
C THR A 117 3.48 7.25 2.33
N MET A 118 2.86 6.50 3.26
CA MET A 118 2.90 6.82 4.68
C MET A 118 4.29 6.66 5.29
N ARG A 119 5.08 5.64 4.91
CA ARG A 119 6.49 5.53 5.32
C ARG A 119 7.31 6.70 4.80
N ASP A 120 7.08 7.14 3.57
CA ASP A 120 7.80 8.27 3.01
C ASP A 120 7.41 9.59 3.72
N MET A 121 6.14 9.77 4.11
CA MET A 121 5.74 10.89 4.98
C MET A 121 6.46 10.86 6.33
N THR A 122 6.57 9.68 6.95
CA THR A 122 7.29 9.49 8.22
C THR A 122 8.72 10.03 8.16
N ILE A 123 9.43 9.80 7.05
CA ILE A 123 10.82 10.27 6.84
C ILE A 123 10.94 11.80 6.94
N TYR A 124 9.91 12.56 6.60
CA TYR A 124 9.93 14.03 6.69
C TYR A 124 9.40 14.54 8.05
N ILE A 125 8.25 14.05 8.52
CA ILE A 125 7.58 14.57 9.73
C ILE A 125 8.21 14.12 11.05
N GLU A 126 9.12 13.13 11.00
CA GLU A 126 9.95 12.70 12.14
C GLU A 126 11.41 13.14 11.98
N ASN A 127 11.73 14.03 11.02
CA ASN A 127 13.09 14.54 10.83
C ASN A 127 13.32 15.85 11.59
N ASP A 128 13.90 15.73 12.78
CA ASP A 128 14.22 16.86 13.66
C ASP A 128 15.30 17.82 13.10
N ALA A 129 15.97 17.47 11.99
CA ALA A 129 16.87 18.39 11.29
C ALA A 129 16.14 19.37 10.34
N LEU A 130 14.83 19.19 10.11
CA LEU A 130 14.00 20.10 9.33
C LEU A 130 13.11 20.95 10.26
N THR A 131 12.92 22.22 9.91
CA THR A 131 11.92 23.06 10.61
C THR A 131 10.51 22.52 10.35
N ILE A 132 9.55 22.82 11.22
CA ILE A 132 8.15 22.37 11.06
C ILE A 132 7.56 22.78 9.68
N LYS A 133 7.93 23.97 9.19
CA LYS A 133 7.59 24.45 7.84
C LYS A 133 8.21 23.56 6.76
N ASP A 134 9.50 23.24 6.85
CA ASP A 134 10.19 22.45 5.83
C ASP A 134 9.75 20.99 5.84
N GLN A 135 9.46 20.42 7.01
CA GLN A 135 8.83 19.11 7.17
C GLN A 135 7.53 19.02 6.37
N TRP A 136 6.70 20.08 6.38
CA TRP A 136 5.49 20.16 5.56
C TRP A 136 5.79 20.36 4.07
N VAL A 137 6.47 21.46 3.72
CA VAL A 137 6.62 21.92 2.33
C VAL A 137 7.38 20.89 1.50
N VAL A 138 8.51 20.38 2.01
CA VAL A 138 9.33 19.39 1.30
C VAL A 138 8.56 18.08 1.14
N MET A 139 7.92 17.58 2.19
CA MET A 139 7.09 16.37 2.11
C MET A 139 5.97 16.51 1.08
N ASN A 140 5.15 17.56 1.19
CA ASN A 140 3.97 17.73 0.34
C ASN A 140 4.38 17.87 -1.14
N ASN A 141 5.42 18.64 -1.43
CA ASN A 141 5.93 18.84 -2.79
C ASN A 141 6.55 17.55 -3.36
N ARG A 142 7.51 16.94 -2.65
CA ARG A 142 8.20 15.72 -3.12
C ARG A 142 7.24 14.56 -3.29
N LEU A 143 6.32 14.35 -2.34
CA LEU A 143 5.34 13.28 -2.47
C LEU A 143 4.34 13.56 -3.59
N SER A 144 3.80 14.78 -3.72
CA SER A 144 2.86 15.10 -4.83
C SER A 144 3.49 14.83 -6.20
N ALA A 145 4.75 15.26 -6.41
CA ALA A 145 5.49 15.01 -7.64
C ALA A 145 5.61 13.52 -8.00
N GLN A 146 5.86 12.64 -7.02
CA GLN A 146 6.01 11.19 -7.24
C GLN A 146 4.74 10.50 -7.79
N GLY A 147 3.54 11.07 -7.61
CA GLY A 147 2.28 10.40 -7.99
C GLY A 147 1.52 11.04 -9.16
N GLY A 148 1.99 12.18 -9.68
CA GLY A 148 1.26 12.96 -10.68
C GLY A 148 -0.10 13.48 -10.18
N MET A 149 -0.26 13.63 -8.86
CA MET A 149 -1.47 14.12 -8.18
C MET A 149 -1.07 14.66 -6.80
N THR A 150 -1.86 15.57 -6.22
CA THR A 150 -1.54 16.11 -4.88
C THR A 150 -1.60 15.03 -3.81
N LEU A 151 -0.88 15.23 -2.70
CA LEU A 151 -0.91 14.30 -1.57
C LEU A 151 -2.33 14.10 -1.02
N ALA A 152 -3.13 15.18 -0.95
CA ALA A 152 -4.53 15.11 -0.54
C ALA A 152 -5.38 14.26 -1.51
N GLN A 153 -5.24 14.46 -2.83
CA GLN A 153 -5.94 13.64 -3.84
C GLN A 153 -5.55 12.16 -3.75
N ARG A 154 -4.29 11.85 -3.40
CA ARG A 154 -3.83 10.48 -3.19
C ARG A 154 -4.50 9.82 -1.98
N PHE A 155 -4.63 10.53 -0.86
CA PHE A 155 -5.33 10.01 0.32
C PHE A 155 -6.84 9.91 0.12
N LEU A 156 -7.45 10.85 -0.61
CA LEU A 156 -8.85 10.73 -1.03
C LEU A 156 -9.06 9.46 -1.86
N MET A 157 -8.18 9.18 -2.84
CA MET A 157 -8.23 7.95 -3.65
C MET A 157 -8.07 6.68 -2.79
N TYR A 158 -7.19 6.68 -1.77
CA TYR A 158 -7.13 5.58 -0.79
C TYR A 158 -8.48 5.42 -0.06
N CYS A 159 -9.07 6.51 0.43
CA CYS A 159 -10.34 6.48 1.16
C CYS A 159 -11.50 5.97 0.29
N GLU A 160 -11.62 6.44 -0.96
CA GLU A 160 -12.62 5.95 -1.92
C GLU A 160 -12.50 4.44 -2.15
N ALA A 161 -11.27 3.95 -2.32
CA ALA A 161 -11.02 2.52 -2.54
C ALA A 161 -11.32 1.68 -1.28
N LEU A 162 -10.97 2.18 -0.09
CA LEU A 162 -11.28 1.53 1.18
C LEU A 162 -12.79 1.51 1.45
N VAL A 163 -13.52 2.61 1.18
CA VAL A 163 -14.99 2.68 1.26
C VAL A 163 -15.64 1.63 0.35
N GLN A 164 -15.22 1.53 -0.91
CA GLN A 164 -15.77 0.51 -1.81
C GLN A 164 -15.40 -0.92 -1.37
N THR A 165 -14.23 -1.10 -0.74
CA THR A 165 -13.81 -2.37 -0.14
C THR A 165 -14.71 -2.76 1.06
N VAL A 166 -15.03 -1.82 1.95
CA VAL A 166 -16.01 -2.01 3.04
C VAL A 166 -17.38 -2.37 2.50
N ARG A 167 -17.84 -1.67 1.45
CA ARG A 167 -19.15 -1.91 0.80
C ARG A 167 -19.22 -3.30 0.15
N LEU A 168 -18.18 -3.73 -0.56
CA LEU A 168 -18.04 -5.09 -1.10
C LEU A 168 -18.08 -6.13 0.02
N LEU A 169 -17.26 -5.95 1.07
CA LEU A 169 -17.18 -6.90 2.19
C LEU A 169 -18.53 -7.05 2.90
N SER A 170 -19.23 -5.93 3.13
CA SER A 170 -20.53 -5.89 3.82
C SER A 170 -21.73 -6.30 2.94
N ARG A 171 -21.61 -6.30 1.61
CA ARG A 171 -22.75 -6.33 0.64
C ARG A 171 -23.68 -5.12 0.81
N SER A 172 -23.09 -3.94 0.96
CA SER A 172 -23.86 -2.69 0.93
C SER A 172 -24.53 -2.50 -0.44
N PRO A 173 -25.80 -2.05 -0.51
CA PRO A 173 -26.44 -1.70 -1.79
C PRO A 173 -25.81 -0.48 -2.46
N LEU A 174 -24.92 0.24 -1.75
CA LEU A 174 -24.14 1.37 -2.28
C LEU A 174 -22.79 0.93 -2.89
N TYR A 175 -22.51 -0.38 -2.96
CA TYR A 175 -21.32 -0.91 -3.63
C TYR A 175 -21.42 -0.67 -5.14
N ASP A 176 -20.42 0.00 -5.73
CA ASP A 176 -20.27 0.10 -7.18
C ASP A 176 -19.00 -0.63 -7.64
N PRO A 177 -19.14 -1.76 -8.37
CA PRO A 177 -17.99 -2.48 -8.93
C PRO A 177 -17.22 -1.65 -9.95
N THR A 178 -17.89 -0.72 -10.65
CA THR A 178 -17.27 0.13 -11.69
C THR A 178 -16.27 1.11 -11.05
N SER A 179 -16.69 1.81 -9.99
CA SER A 179 -15.83 2.68 -9.21
C SER A 179 -14.65 1.92 -8.60
N LEU A 180 -14.88 0.75 -7.99
CA LEU A 180 -13.79 -0.03 -7.38
C LEU A 180 -12.75 -0.49 -8.42
N GLU A 181 -13.20 -0.91 -9.60
CA GLU A 181 -12.31 -1.34 -10.68
C GLU A 181 -11.54 -0.15 -11.30
N LEU A 182 -12.16 1.01 -11.47
CA LEU A 182 -11.47 2.24 -11.89
C LEU A 182 -10.40 2.66 -10.87
N LEU A 183 -10.73 2.61 -9.57
CA LEU A 183 -9.79 2.87 -8.48
C LEU A 183 -8.63 1.86 -8.50
N ARG A 184 -8.91 0.57 -8.73
CA ARG A 184 -7.90 -0.47 -8.89
C ARG A 184 -6.89 -0.13 -9.99
N VAL A 185 -7.36 0.30 -11.15
CA VAL A 185 -6.50 0.74 -12.27
C VAL A 185 -5.66 1.97 -11.89
N ARG A 186 -6.25 2.95 -11.19
CA ARG A 186 -5.51 4.13 -10.69
C ARG A 186 -4.42 3.75 -9.68
N HIS A 187 -4.70 2.86 -8.73
CA HIS A 187 -3.69 2.33 -7.80
C HIS A 187 -2.60 1.53 -8.51
N MET A 188 -2.92 0.75 -9.54
CA MET A 188 -1.92 0.05 -10.35
C MET A 188 -1.01 1.02 -11.13
N ARG A 189 -1.52 2.19 -11.56
CA ARG A 189 -0.68 3.27 -12.12
C ARG A 189 0.21 3.88 -11.05
N LEU A 190 -0.33 4.25 -9.89
CA LEU A 190 0.44 4.80 -8.78
C LEU A 190 1.55 3.85 -8.31
N ARG A 191 1.25 2.54 -8.23
CA ARG A 191 2.21 1.48 -7.88
C ARG A 191 3.44 1.49 -8.78
N LYS A 192 3.25 1.67 -10.09
CA LYS A 192 4.36 1.81 -11.08
C LYS A 192 5.17 3.08 -10.82
N LEU A 193 4.51 4.22 -10.59
CA LEU A 193 5.19 5.50 -10.29
C LEU A 193 6.01 5.45 -8.99
N GLN A 194 5.54 4.69 -8.00
CA GLN A 194 6.25 4.45 -6.73
C GLN A 194 7.36 3.39 -6.81
N GLY A 195 7.62 2.82 -7.99
CA GLY A 195 8.64 1.77 -8.18
C GLY A 195 8.33 0.45 -7.46
N LEU A 196 7.08 0.22 -7.04
CA LEU A 196 6.71 -0.99 -6.31
C LEU A 196 6.61 -2.20 -7.25
N PRO A 197 7.10 -3.40 -6.85
CA PRO A 197 7.07 -4.59 -7.68
C PRO A 197 5.66 -4.90 -8.22
N ALA A 198 5.59 -5.40 -9.46
CA ALA A 198 4.34 -5.92 -10.02
C ALA A 198 3.75 -7.00 -9.11
N LEU A 199 2.41 -7.09 -9.06
CA LEU A 199 1.77 -8.21 -8.39
C LEU A 199 2.05 -9.50 -9.16
N ILE A 200 2.58 -10.49 -8.48
CA ILE A 200 2.70 -11.86 -9.01
C ILE A 200 1.28 -12.46 -8.97
N PRO A 201 0.73 -12.90 -10.12
CA PRO A 201 -0.59 -13.53 -10.14
C PRO A 201 -0.47 -14.92 -9.51
N TYR A 202 -1.06 -15.08 -8.32
CA TYR A 202 -0.98 -16.28 -7.48
C TYR A 202 0.40 -16.52 -6.85
N GLY A 203 0.40 -17.05 -5.63
CA GLY A 203 1.53 -16.94 -4.71
C GLY A 203 2.70 -17.90 -4.95
N ILE A 204 3.71 -17.75 -4.07
CA ILE A 204 4.97 -18.50 -4.00
C ILE A 204 6.00 -18.12 -5.08
N VAL A 205 6.81 -17.11 -4.75
CA VAL A 205 8.27 -17.20 -4.90
C VAL A 205 8.88 -16.65 -3.62
N GLU A 206 9.69 -17.44 -2.92
CA GLU A 206 10.61 -16.94 -1.90
C GLU A 206 11.50 -15.89 -2.56
N GLN A 207 11.56 -14.66 -2.02
CA GLN A 207 12.70 -13.80 -2.38
C GLN A 207 13.96 -14.53 -1.89
N PRO A 208 14.94 -14.83 -2.77
CA PRO A 208 16.27 -15.12 -2.29
C PRO A 208 16.70 -13.90 -1.46
N LEU A 209 17.22 -14.11 -0.26
CA LEU A 209 17.80 -13.05 0.57
C LEU A 209 19.06 -12.52 -0.15
N GLY A 210 18.82 -11.62 -1.10
CA GLY A 210 19.77 -11.25 -2.13
C GLY A 210 19.45 -9.85 -2.63
N GLN A 211 20.17 -8.89 -2.06
CA GLN A 211 20.26 -7.51 -2.54
C GLN A 211 18.98 -6.67 -2.32
N ILE A 212 18.81 -6.25 -1.06
CA ILE A 212 18.19 -4.96 -0.77
C ILE A 212 18.97 -3.90 -1.55
N VAL A 213 18.45 -3.45 -2.68
CA VAL A 213 18.87 -2.18 -3.28
C VAL A 213 18.44 -1.13 -2.27
N ARG A 214 19.38 -0.71 -1.43
CA ARG A 214 19.24 0.49 -0.61
C ARG A 214 19.12 1.65 -1.60
N HIS A 215 17.90 2.02 -1.95
CA HIS A 215 17.63 3.37 -2.39
C HIS A 215 18.04 4.28 -1.22
N GLY A 216 19.26 4.78 -1.29
CA GLY A 216 19.66 5.92 -0.48
C GLY A 216 18.66 7.03 -0.74
N ALA A 217 18.41 7.85 0.28
CA ALA A 217 17.79 9.14 0.01
C ALA A 217 18.56 9.82 -1.13
N PRO A 218 17.88 10.55 -2.04
CA PRO A 218 18.57 11.52 -2.88
C PRO A 218 19.51 12.35 -1.99
N PRO A 219 20.71 12.74 -2.48
CA PRO A 219 21.63 13.52 -1.68
C PRO A 219 20.87 14.70 -1.05
N GLN A 220 21.10 14.96 0.24
CA GLN A 220 20.48 16.09 0.93
C GLN A 220 20.73 17.34 0.07
N PRO A 221 19.69 18.13 -0.24
CA PRO A 221 19.88 19.33 -1.05
C PRO A 221 20.90 20.21 -0.35
N ASN A 222 21.94 20.60 -1.09
CA ASN A 222 22.92 21.54 -0.59
C ASN A 222 22.22 22.90 -0.39
N GLN A 223 22.82 23.76 0.44
CA GLN A 223 22.17 25.01 0.86
C GLN A 223 21.75 25.90 -0.33
N GLU A 224 22.54 25.89 -1.40
CA GLU A 224 22.26 26.55 -2.68
C GLU A 224 20.97 26.03 -3.37
N GLN A 225 20.68 24.72 -3.29
CA GLN A 225 19.43 24.15 -3.83
C GLN A 225 18.22 24.53 -2.98
N LEU A 226 18.38 24.64 -1.66
CA LEU A 226 17.32 25.14 -0.77
C LEU A 226 17.04 26.62 -1.03
N GLU A 227 18.08 27.45 -1.20
CA GLU A 227 17.96 28.86 -1.57
C GLU A 227 17.31 29.03 -2.95
N LEU A 228 17.63 28.18 -3.92
CA LEU A 228 16.98 28.20 -5.24
C LEU A 228 15.51 27.76 -5.20
N GLU A 229 15.16 26.68 -4.47
CA GLU A 229 13.77 26.26 -4.28
C GLU A 229 12.96 27.32 -3.49
N MET A 230 13.60 28.03 -2.56
CA MET A 230 13.00 29.19 -1.86
C MET A 230 12.82 30.40 -2.77
N PHE A 231 13.76 30.69 -3.68
CA PHE A 231 13.65 31.80 -4.63
C PHE A 231 12.43 31.63 -5.55
N TRP A 232 12.26 30.44 -6.15
CA TRP A 232 11.08 30.14 -6.97
C TRP A 232 9.77 30.11 -6.17
N ALA A 233 9.82 29.81 -4.87
CA ALA A 233 8.65 29.89 -3.99
C ALA A 233 8.29 31.34 -3.59
N ALA A 234 9.26 32.26 -3.59
CA ALA A 234 9.04 33.68 -3.29
C ALA A 234 8.55 34.47 -4.51
N ASP A 235 9.01 34.13 -5.72
CA ASP A 235 8.69 34.87 -6.95
C ASP A 235 7.29 34.55 -7.55
N GLY A 236 6.56 33.62 -6.94
CA GLY A 236 5.18 33.25 -7.33
C GLY A 236 4.11 34.33 -7.08
N GLY A 237 4.51 35.56 -6.71
CA GLY A 237 3.64 36.66 -6.31
C GLY A 237 3.58 37.86 -7.27
N ALA A 238 4.19 37.78 -8.47
CA ALA A 238 4.26 38.92 -9.41
C ALA A 238 3.54 38.65 -10.74
N SER A 239 2.39 39.31 -10.94
CA SER A 239 1.70 39.33 -12.24
C SER A 239 2.18 40.48 -13.13
N VAL A 240 2.93 40.17 -14.20
CA VAL A 240 3.12 40.98 -15.41
C VAL A 240 3.32 39.95 -16.55
N GLY A 241 2.78 40.05 -17.76
CA GLY A 241 2.05 41.12 -18.43
C GLY A 241 2.40 41.04 -19.92
N ASP A 242 1.40 41.21 -20.78
CA ASP A 242 1.40 41.07 -22.26
C ASP A 242 2.72 41.25 -23.04
N SER A 243 2.92 40.41 -24.07
CA SER A 243 3.27 40.86 -25.44
C SER A 243 3.22 39.74 -26.50
N SER A 244 2.12 39.73 -27.26
CA SER A 244 2.03 39.47 -28.72
C SER A 244 3.06 38.59 -29.47
N GLY A 245 2.60 37.59 -30.22
CA GLY A 245 3.40 37.07 -31.35
C GLY A 245 2.93 35.83 -32.15
N VAL A 246 2.21 36.08 -33.25
CA VAL A 246 2.11 35.23 -34.48
C VAL A 246 1.04 34.12 -34.55
N LYS A 247 0.44 34.01 -35.74
CA LYS A 247 -0.80 33.29 -36.09
C LYS A 247 -0.55 31.83 -36.52
N GLY A 248 -1.53 30.97 -36.25
CA GLY A 248 -1.78 29.73 -36.99
C GLY A 248 -3.23 29.28 -36.80
N PRO A 249 -4.02 29.01 -37.86
CA PRO A 249 -5.41 28.57 -37.71
C PRO A 249 -5.47 27.05 -37.49
N VAL A 250 -6.01 26.62 -36.35
CA VAL A 250 -6.38 25.21 -36.12
C VAL A 250 -7.89 25.09 -36.33
N GLN A 251 -8.29 24.27 -37.30
CA GLN A 251 -9.71 24.00 -37.57
C GLN A 251 -10.32 23.22 -36.40
N THR A 252 -11.35 23.78 -35.76
CA THR A 252 -12.16 23.08 -34.77
C THR A 252 -13.40 22.50 -35.43
N THR A 253 -13.37 21.20 -35.74
CA THR A 253 -14.56 20.48 -36.21
C THR A 253 -15.44 20.13 -35.01
N PHE A 254 -16.49 20.92 -34.78
CA PHE A 254 -17.59 20.54 -33.90
C PHE A 254 -18.40 19.41 -34.56
N MET A 255 -18.51 18.25 -33.89
CA MET A 255 -19.63 17.33 -34.12
C MET A 255 -20.68 17.57 -33.04
N SER A 256 -21.76 18.24 -33.42
CA SER A 256 -22.96 18.34 -32.58
C SER A 256 -23.76 17.05 -32.69
N VAL A 257 -24.03 16.41 -31.57
CA VAL A 257 -25.04 15.34 -31.48
C VAL A 257 -26.37 15.99 -31.13
N THR A 258 -27.34 15.90 -32.04
CA THR A 258 -28.72 16.35 -31.82
C THR A 258 -29.51 15.27 -31.07
N ILE A 259 -30.38 15.69 -30.15
CA ILE A 259 -31.37 14.85 -29.45
C ILE A 259 -32.60 14.67 -30.34
#